data_AF-A0A0A1VVY4-F1
#
_entry.id   AF-A0A0A1VVY4-F1
#
_cell.length_a   1.000
_cell.length_b   1.000
_cell.length_c   1.000
_cell.angle_alpha   90.00
_cell.angle_beta   90.00
_cell.angle_gamma   90.00
#
_symmetry.space_group_name_H-M   'P 1'
#
loop_
_entity.id
_entity.type
_entity.pdbx_description
1 polymer ?
#
loop_
_entity_poly.entity_id
_entity_poly.type
_entity_poly.pdbx_seq_one_letter_code
_entity_poly.pdbx_strand_id
1 'polypeptide(L)'
;MLLQSGNFRLKGKKALLNQAEIPVVTVMDVTETPIERPQKKQKDFLGGKRGYHTLKSQLVADQNTEEIICVFCGKGRGHDFSLFKKSRVRFHPLTTSIEDSGYQGIAAYHSNSYTPKKKPKNRKLTDL
;
A
#
# COMPACT_ATOMS: atom_id res chain seq x y z
N MET A 1 19.19 -13.04 -20.36
CA MET A 1 17.79 -12.56 -20.44
C MET A 1 17.56 -11.50 -19.37
N LEU A 2 17.07 -10.30 -19.71
CA LEU A 2 17.01 -9.14 -18.78
C LEU A 2 16.34 -9.44 -17.43
N LEU A 3 15.31 -10.29 -17.40
CA LEU A 3 14.60 -10.66 -16.16
C LEU A 3 15.44 -11.48 -15.17
N GLN A 4 16.39 -12.28 -15.66
CA GLN A 4 17.27 -13.09 -14.81
C GLN A 4 18.42 -12.28 -14.19
N SER A 5 18.67 -11.07 -14.69
CA SER A 5 19.75 -10.21 -14.20
C SER A 5 19.53 -9.74 -12.75
N GLY A 6 18.29 -9.72 -12.27
CA GLY A 6 17.95 -9.15 -10.97
C GLY A 6 17.96 -7.62 -10.91
N ASN A 7 18.40 -6.93 -11.97
CA ASN A 7 18.50 -5.46 -12.00
C ASN A 7 17.15 -4.74 -11.86
N PHE A 8 16.04 -5.41 -12.15
CA PHE A 8 14.68 -4.87 -12.02
C PHE A 8 13.99 -5.31 -10.72
N ARG A 9 14.73 -5.93 -9.79
CA ARG A 9 14.17 -6.43 -8.54
C ARG A 9 14.14 -5.32 -7.50
N LEU A 10 12.96 -5.07 -6.95
CA LEU A 10 12.79 -4.12 -5.85
C LEU A 10 13.49 -4.61 -4.57
N LYS A 11 13.85 -3.67 -3.70
CA LYS A 11 14.46 -3.91 -2.38
C LYS A 11 13.64 -4.90 -1.53
N GLY A 12 12.31 -4.80 -1.65
CA GLY A 12 11.36 -5.71 -1.01
C GLY A 12 11.06 -5.34 0.44
N LYS A 13 10.02 -5.95 1.04
CA LYS A 13 9.47 -5.52 2.33
C LYS A 13 10.42 -5.62 3.52
N LYS A 14 11.44 -6.48 3.46
CA LYS A 14 12.47 -6.58 4.52
C LYS A 14 13.35 -5.34 4.57
N ALA A 15 13.49 -4.65 3.44
CA ALA A 15 14.23 -3.40 3.38
C ALA A 15 13.60 -2.41 4.37
N LEU A 16 12.27 -2.26 4.44
CA LEU A 16 11.62 -1.33 5.38
C LEU A 16 12.01 -1.45 6.86
N LEU A 17 12.66 -2.54 7.28
CA LEU A 17 13.23 -2.71 8.62
C LEU A 17 14.76 -2.65 8.68
N ASN A 18 15.44 -3.13 7.64
CA ASN A 18 16.86 -3.50 7.71
C ASN A 18 17.75 -2.76 6.69
N GLN A 19 17.42 -1.53 6.29
CA GLN A 19 18.28 -0.74 5.39
C GLN A 19 19.38 -0.03 6.18
N ALA A 20 20.51 0.22 5.52
CA ALA A 20 21.54 1.12 6.04
C ALA A 20 20.99 2.55 6.23
N GLU A 21 20.14 2.98 5.30
CA GLU A 21 19.44 4.26 5.35
C GLU A 21 17.94 4.00 5.49
N ILE A 22 17.43 4.22 6.70
CA ILE A 22 16.02 4.06 7.00
C ILE A 22 15.27 5.27 6.42
N PRO A 23 14.27 5.05 5.55
CA PRO A 23 13.42 6.15 5.06
C PRO A 23 12.80 6.90 6.24
N VAL A 24 12.95 8.22 6.24
CA VAL A 24 12.35 9.07 7.29
C VAL A 24 10.82 9.04 7.14
N VAL A 25 10.33 9.15 5.90
CA VAL A 25 8.91 9.11 5.60
C VAL A 25 8.63 8.17 4.44
N THR A 26 7.62 7.34 4.60
CA THR A 26 7.12 6.43 3.56
C THR A 26 5.66 6.68 3.30
N VAL A 27 5.27 6.54 2.04
CA VAL A 27 3.87 6.59 1.61
C VAL A 27 3.42 5.20 1.17
N MET A 28 2.19 4.84 1.53
CA MET A 28 1.59 3.59 1.09
C MET A 28 0.20 3.84 0.48
N ASP A 29 -0.02 3.28 -0.71
CA ASP A 29 -1.29 3.35 -1.41
C ASP A 29 -1.57 2.05 -2.19
N VAL A 30 -2.81 1.85 -2.60
CA VAL A 30 -3.24 0.73 -3.44
C VAL A 30 -3.81 1.24 -4.75
N THR A 31 -3.18 0.81 -5.84
CA THR A 31 -3.71 1.04 -7.18
C THR A 31 -4.43 -0.21 -7.71
N GLU A 32 -5.52 -0.01 -8.44
CA GLU A 32 -6.23 -1.06 -9.15
C GLU A 32 -5.87 -1.05 -10.64
N THR A 33 -5.31 -2.14 -11.14
CA THR A 33 -4.99 -2.32 -12.57
C THR A 33 -6.00 -3.27 -13.19
N PRO A 34 -6.68 -2.89 -14.30
CA PRO A 34 -7.52 -3.79 -15.07
C PRO A 34 -6.74 -5.00 -15.58
N ILE A 35 -7.40 -6.16 -15.58
CA ILE A 35 -6.88 -7.39 -16.16
C ILE A 35 -7.90 -8.00 -17.12
N GLU A 36 -7.43 -8.90 -17.98
CA GLU A 36 -8.32 -9.75 -18.76
C GLU A 36 -9.22 -10.57 -17.83
N ARG A 37 -10.48 -10.75 -18.24
CA ARG A 37 -11.48 -11.49 -17.47
C ARG A 37 -10.99 -12.92 -17.16
N PRO A 38 -10.78 -13.28 -15.89
CA PRO A 38 -10.32 -14.62 -15.54
C PRO A 38 -11.33 -15.70 -15.95
N GLN A 39 -10.87 -16.89 -16.36
CA GLN A 39 -11.79 -17.99 -16.66
C GLN A 39 -12.38 -18.64 -15.39
N LYS A 40 -11.66 -18.62 -14.27
CA LYS A 40 -12.06 -19.19 -12.98
C LYS A 40 -12.02 -18.13 -11.88
N LYS A 41 -12.86 -18.29 -10.86
CA LYS A 41 -12.92 -17.39 -9.68
C LYS A 41 -13.09 -15.91 -10.04
N GLN A 42 -13.83 -15.59 -11.11
CA GLN A 42 -14.04 -14.21 -11.59
C GLN A 42 -14.47 -13.24 -10.49
N LYS A 43 -15.38 -13.69 -9.62
CA LYS A 43 -15.89 -12.91 -8.48
C LYS A 43 -14.80 -12.44 -7.51
N ASP A 44 -13.64 -13.09 -7.46
CA ASP A 44 -12.52 -12.68 -6.62
C ASP A 44 -11.79 -11.46 -7.19
N PHE A 45 -11.75 -11.35 -8.51
CA PHE A 45 -11.05 -10.30 -9.24
C PHE A 45 -11.97 -9.15 -9.62
N LEU A 46 -13.28 -9.28 -9.43
CA LEU A 46 -14.22 -8.20 -9.69
C LEU A 46 -13.89 -7.01 -8.77
N GLY A 47 -13.39 -5.93 -9.36
CA GLY A 47 -13.10 -4.66 -8.72
C GLY A 47 -14.38 -3.94 -8.31
N GLY A 48 -14.23 -2.91 -7.48
CA GLY A 48 -15.34 -2.21 -6.86
C GLY A 48 -16.13 -1.31 -7.82
N LYS A 49 -16.05 0.01 -7.61
CA LYS A 49 -16.93 1.01 -8.25
C LYS A 49 -17.03 0.94 -9.77
N ARG A 50 -16.02 0.43 -10.47
CA ARG A 50 -15.97 0.37 -11.94
C ARG A 50 -16.43 -0.96 -12.54
N GLY A 51 -16.59 -2.03 -11.74
CA GLY A 51 -17.11 -3.32 -12.21
C GLY A 51 -16.19 -4.13 -13.15
N TYR A 52 -14.94 -3.70 -13.37
CA TYR A 52 -13.93 -4.47 -14.14
C TYR A 52 -13.30 -5.58 -13.30
N HIS A 53 -12.64 -6.53 -13.96
CA HIS A 53 -11.74 -7.45 -13.25
C HIS A 53 -10.40 -6.75 -13.06
N THR A 54 -9.90 -6.69 -11.83
CA THR A 54 -8.70 -5.93 -11.46
C THR A 54 -7.77 -6.76 -10.57
N LEU A 55 -6.49 -6.36 -10.59
CA LEU A 55 -5.54 -6.65 -9.53
C LEU A 55 -5.32 -5.39 -8.71
N LYS A 56 -5.16 -5.57 -7.40
CA LYS A 56 -4.74 -4.50 -6.50
C LYS A 56 -3.24 -4.61 -6.27
N SER A 57 -2.52 -3.53 -6.48
CA SER A 57 -1.10 -3.43 -6.21
C SER A 57 -0.90 -2.43 -5.08
N GLN A 58 -0.55 -2.93 -3.91
CA GLN A 58 -0.10 -2.12 -2.79
C GLN A 58 1.34 -1.69 -3.05
N LEU A 59 1.58 -0.39 -3.08
CA LEU A 59 2.88 0.21 -3.28
C LEU A 59 3.34 0.82 -1.95
N VAL A 60 4.63 0.65 -1.63
CA VAL A 60 5.29 1.41 -0.56
C VAL A 60 6.48 2.11 -1.18
N ALA A 61 6.51 3.43 -1.05
CA ALA A 61 7.57 4.26 -1.60
C ALA A 61 8.19 5.17 -0.53
N ASP A 62 9.46 5.51 -0.72
CA ASP A 62 10.11 6.57 0.03
C ASP A 62 9.61 7.92 -0.49
N GLN A 63 9.17 8.80 0.41
CA GLN A 63 8.63 10.09 0.00
C GLN A 63 9.72 11.04 -0.54
N ASN A 64 10.96 10.92 -0.07
CA ASN A 64 12.04 11.84 -0.42
C ASN A 64 12.69 11.47 -1.75
N THR A 65 12.88 10.18 -2.00
CA THR A 65 13.56 9.69 -3.21
C THR A 65 12.59 9.26 -4.31
N GLU A 66 11.29 9.19 -4.00
CA GLU A 66 10.23 8.66 -4.88
C GLU A 66 10.45 7.18 -5.29
N GLU A 67 11.42 6.50 -4.68
CA GLU A 67 11.72 5.11 -4.99
C GLU A 67 10.63 4.17 -4.46
N ILE A 68 10.17 3.25 -5.32
CA ILE A 68 9.31 2.14 -4.89
C ILE A 68 10.17 1.11 -4.15
N ILE A 69 9.93 0.98 -2.84
CA ILE A 69 10.69 0.06 -1.98
C ILE A 69 10.15 -1.37 -2.15
N CYS A 70 8.83 -1.53 -2.12
CA CYS A 70 8.22 -2.83 -2.31
C CYS A 70 6.78 -2.74 -2.84
N VAL A 71 6.37 -3.85 -3.47
CA VAL A 71 5.02 -4.02 -4.02
C VAL A 71 4.44 -5.33 -3.53
N PHE A 72 3.15 -5.32 -3.21
CA PHE A 72 2.38 -6.53 -2.93
C PHE A 72 1.09 -6.55 -3.75
N CYS A 73 0.90 -7.61 -4.54
CA CYS A 73 -0.27 -7.76 -5.39
C CYS A 73 -1.34 -8.64 -4.74
N GLY A 74 -2.59 -8.28 -4.94
CA GLY A 74 -3.76 -9.03 -4.51
C GLY A 74 -4.91 -8.95 -5.49
N LYS A 75 -5.99 -9.64 -5.14
CA LYS A 75 -7.21 -9.72 -5.95
C LYS A 75 -8.02 -8.41 -5.87
N GLY A 76 -8.65 -8.01 -6.98
CA GLY A 76 -9.39 -6.76 -7.11
C GLY A 76 -10.50 -6.52 -6.08
N ARG A 77 -11.18 -7.57 -5.60
CA ARG A 77 -12.32 -7.42 -4.66
C ARG A 77 -11.93 -7.04 -3.23
N GLY A 78 -10.70 -7.30 -2.80
CA GLY A 78 -10.30 -7.13 -1.39
C GLY A 78 -10.17 -5.67 -0.97
N HIS A 79 -10.48 -5.35 0.29
CA HIS A 79 -10.20 -4.02 0.85
C HIS A 79 -8.69 -3.76 1.01
N ASP A 80 -8.28 -2.51 0.86
CA ASP A 80 -6.87 -2.09 0.88
C ASP A 80 -6.20 -2.39 2.24
N PHE A 81 -6.90 -2.16 3.35
CA PHE A 81 -6.38 -2.52 4.67
C PHE A 81 -6.26 -4.05 4.88
N SER A 82 -7.11 -4.85 4.24
CA SER A 82 -6.95 -6.32 4.24
C SER A 82 -5.72 -6.73 3.44
N LEU A 83 -5.43 -6.04 2.33
CA LEU A 83 -4.24 -6.26 1.53
C LEU A 83 -2.97 -5.95 2.32
N PHE A 84 -2.95 -4.85 3.08
CA PHE A 84 -1.86 -4.52 4.00
C PHE A 84 -1.60 -5.62 5.03
N LYS A 85 -2.63 -6.09 5.73
CA LYS A 85 -2.49 -7.18 6.71
C LYS A 85 -1.92 -8.45 6.06
N LYS A 86 -2.32 -8.76 4.82
CA LYS A 86 -1.81 -9.92 4.06
C LYS A 86 -0.38 -9.73 3.58
N SER A 87 0.01 -8.52 3.19
CA SER A 87 1.35 -8.18 2.73
C SER A 87 2.41 -8.45 3.81
N ARG A 88 2.00 -8.32 5.09
CA ARG A 88 2.88 -8.39 6.27
C ARG A 88 4.05 -7.42 6.16
N VAL A 89 3.82 -6.28 5.50
CA VAL A 89 4.74 -5.14 5.54
C VAL A 89 4.84 -4.66 6.98
N ARG A 90 6.04 -4.30 7.39
CA ARG A 90 6.34 -3.68 8.68
C ARG A 90 7.28 -2.53 8.41
N PHE A 91 6.98 -1.37 8.97
CA PHE A 91 7.82 -0.19 8.89
C PHE A 91 8.79 -0.18 10.06
N HIS A 92 9.96 0.42 9.87
CA HIS A 92 10.88 0.67 10.97
C HIS A 92 10.20 1.61 11.99
N PRO A 93 10.35 1.42 13.32
CA PRO A 93 9.67 2.24 14.32
C PRO A 93 9.90 3.75 14.19
N LEU A 94 11.06 4.15 13.66
CA LEU A 94 11.43 5.55 13.43
C LEU A 94 10.91 6.12 12.10
N THR A 95 10.50 5.29 11.16
CA THR A 95 9.92 5.74 9.89
C THR A 95 8.50 6.21 10.12
N THR A 96 8.17 7.40 9.63
CA THR A 96 6.78 7.85 9.56
C THR A 96 6.11 7.20 8.36
N SER A 97 4.99 6.51 8.54
CA SER A 97 4.18 6.03 7.42
C SER A 97 2.97 6.93 7.22
N ILE A 98 2.68 7.26 5.96
CA ILE A 98 1.54 8.10 5.57
C ILE A 98 0.63 7.26 4.67
N GLU A 99 -0.64 7.18 5.05
CA GLU A 99 -1.65 6.44 4.33
C GLU A 99 -2.94 7.25 4.15
N ASP A 100 -3.84 6.79 3.30
CA ASP A 100 -5.16 7.39 3.15
C ASP A 100 -6.13 7.01 4.30
N SER A 101 -7.33 7.61 4.30
CA SER A 101 -8.35 7.32 5.33
C SER A 101 -8.89 5.88 5.30
N GLY A 102 -8.63 5.11 4.23
CA GLY A 102 -8.97 3.69 4.12
C GLY A 102 -8.15 2.81 5.07
N TYR A 103 -7.06 3.33 5.62
CA TYR A 103 -6.18 2.66 6.58
C TYR A 103 -6.49 2.98 8.06
N GLN A 104 -7.71 3.44 8.35
CA GLN A 104 -8.12 3.71 9.73
C GLN A 104 -7.85 2.50 10.66
N GLY A 105 -7.03 2.72 11.70
CA GLY A 105 -6.60 1.67 12.63
C GLY A 105 -5.19 1.12 12.39
N ILE A 106 -4.45 1.65 11.41
CA ILE A 106 -3.06 1.27 11.13
C ILE A 106 -2.10 1.55 12.30
N ALA A 107 -2.43 2.51 13.17
CA ALA A 107 -1.68 2.79 14.40
C ALA A 107 -1.49 1.58 15.33
N ALA A 108 -2.38 0.57 15.26
CA ALA A 108 -2.23 -0.68 16.01
C ALA A 108 -1.13 -1.60 15.44
N TYR A 109 -0.67 -1.36 14.21
CA TYR A 109 0.38 -2.13 13.53
C TYR A 109 1.70 -1.35 13.43
N HIS A 110 1.63 -0.01 13.39
CA HIS A 110 2.78 0.87 13.35
C HIS A 110 2.44 2.18 14.07
N SER A 111 3.10 2.47 15.20
CA SER A 111 2.74 3.62 16.03
C SER A 111 3.04 4.96 15.37
N ASN A 112 4.11 5.03 14.57
CA ASN A 112 4.49 6.23 13.82
C ASN A 112 3.80 6.27 12.45
N SER A 113 2.48 6.12 12.44
CA SER A 113 1.63 6.18 11.23
C SER A 113 0.69 7.37 11.27
N TYR A 114 0.37 7.89 10.08
CA TYR A 114 -0.50 9.03 9.90
C TYR A 114 -1.57 8.74 8.84
N THR A 115 -2.83 8.82 9.27
CA THR A 115 -4.00 8.79 8.39
C THR A 115 -4.76 10.11 8.48
N PRO A 116 -5.10 10.76 7.35
CA PRO A 116 -5.85 12.01 7.34
C PRO A 116 -7.18 11.92 8.09
N LYS A 117 -7.45 12.90 8.95
CA LYS A 117 -8.76 13.04 9.62
C LYS A 117 -9.75 13.69 8.67
N LYS A 118 -10.81 12.95 8.32
CA LYS A 118 -11.93 13.52 7.56
C LYS A 118 -12.66 14.56 8.41
N LYS A 119 -12.97 15.73 7.83
CA LYS A 119 -13.80 16.73 8.51
C LYS A 119 -15.17 16.13 8.90
N PRO A 120 -15.77 16.54 10.03
CA PRO A 120 -17.11 16.13 10.38
C PRO A 120 -18.14 16.71 9.39
N LYS A 121 -19.29 16.04 9.23
CA LYS A 121 -20.39 16.57 8.42
C LYS A 121 -20.84 17.91 8.99
N ASN A 122 -20.94 18.93 8.13
CA ASN A 122 -21.35 20.31 8.48
C ASN A 122 -20.47 21.03 9.52
N ARG A 123 -19.23 20.60 9.73
CA ARG A 123 -18.27 21.29 10.61
C ARG A 123 -16.98 21.62 9.86
N LYS A 124 -16.22 22.58 10.39
CA LYS A 124 -14.88 22.91 9.89
C LYS A 124 -13.92 21.76 10.19
N LEU A 125 -12.88 21.63 9.35
CA LEU A 125 -11.73 20.80 9.69
C LEU A 125 -11.07 21.43 10.92
N THR A 126 -10.88 20.64 11.97
CA THR A 126 -10.07 21.04 13.13
C THR A 126 -8.60 20.84 12.79
N ASP A 127 -7.77 21.82 13.15
CA ASP A 127 -6.32 21.69 13.07
C ASP A 127 -5.82 20.59 14.02
N LEU A 128 -4.71 19.95 13.63
CA LEU A 128 -4.16 18.74 14.26
C LEU A 128 -3.45 19.02 15.58
#